data_AF-A0A0G0TRH2-F1
#
_entry.id   AF-A0A0G0TRH2-F1
#
_cell.length_a   1.000
_cell.length_b   1.000
_cell.length_c   1.000
_cell.angle_alpha   90.00
_cell.angle_beta   90.00
_cell.angle_gamma   90.00
#
_symmetry.space_group_name_H-M   'P 1'
#
loop_
_entity.id
_entity.type
_entity.pdbx_description
1 polymer ?
#
loop_
_entity_poly.entity_id
_entity_poly.type
_entity_poly.pdbx_seq_one_letter_code
_entity_poly.pdbx_strand_id
1 'polypeptide(L)'
;MSKELILKKVEQIKQLLDELGIFLAKSHEDFLKDTVVIRASERDFQLIVELASDINTHILLEKGKKTPDSYKQSFTDLIAEGVLSAELADQ
;
A
#
# COMPACT_ATOMS: atom_id res chain seq x y z
N MET A 1 -13.19 -1.95 -11.62
CA MET A 1 -11.79 -2.02 -12.11
C MET A 1 -11.68 -3.34 -12.87
N SER A 2 -10.80 -3.46 -13.86
CA SER A 2 -10.52 -4.77 -14.47
C SER A 2 -9.40 -5.48 -13.69
N LYS A 3 -9.33 -6.81 -13.76
CA LYS A 3 -8.22 -7.59 -13.21
C LYS A 3 -6.85 -7.07 -13.68
N GLU A 4 -6.76 -6.64 -14.94
CA GLU A 4 -5.55 -6.03 -15.50
C GLU A 4 -5.14 -4.75 -14.77
N LEU A 5 -6.09 -3.93 -14.36
CA LEU A 5 -5.82 -2.68 -13.65
C LEU A 5 -5.39 -2.94 -12.19
N ILE A 6 -5.93 -3.98 -11.54
CA ILE A 6 -5.41 -4.45 -10.24
C ILE A 6 -3.95 -4.88 -10.39
N LEU A 7 -3.64 -5.71 -11.40
CA LEU A 7 -2.28 -6.18 -11.63
C LEU A 7 -1.30 -5.02 -11.91
N LYS A 8 -1.73 -4.00 -12.66
CA LYS A 8 -0.93 -2.78 -12.87
C LYS A 8 -0.66 -2.03 -11.57
N LYS A 9 -1.65 -1.88 -10.69
CA LYS A 9 -1.46 -1.24 -9.37
C LYS A 9 -0.52 -2.05 -8.48
N VAL A 10 -0.62 -3.38 -8.49
CA VAL A 10 0.31 -4.26 -7.76
C VAL A 10 1.75 -4.09 -8.29
N GLU A 11 1.92 -3.99 -9.61
CA GLU A 11 3.25 -3.74 -10.20
C GLU A 11 3.81 -2.37 -9.80
N GLN A 12 2.97 -1.34 -9.76
CA GLN A 12 3.37 -0.02 -9.26
C GLN A 12 3.79 -0.06 -7.79
N ILE A 13 3.05 -0.78 -6.93
CA ILE A 13 3.43 -0.97 -5.53
C ILE A 13 4.80 -1.62 -5.42
N LYS A 14 5.10 -2.64 -6.22
CA LYS A 14 6.43 -3.28 -6.22
C LYS A 14 7.55 -2.31 -6.59
N GLN A 15 7.35 -1.50 -7.64
CA GLN A 15 8.35 -0.50 -8.06
C GLN A 15 8.64 0.52 -6.96
N LEU A 16 7.59 1.00 -6.29
CA LEU A 16 7.72 1.93 -5.15
C LEU A 16 8.42 1.27 -3.95
N LEU A 17 8.16 -0.01 -3.68
CA LEU A 17 8.84 -0.76 -2.63
C LEU A 17 10.34 -0.96 -2.96
N ASP A 18 10.69 -1.22 -4.21
CA ASP A 18 12.07 -1.33 -4.65
C ASP A 18 12.82 0.01 -4.49
N GLU A 19 12.18 1.12 -4.89
CA GLU A 19 12.72 2.48 -4.72
C GLU A 19 12.91 2.84 -3.24
N LEU A 20 11.89 2.59 -2.42
CA LEU A 20 11.95 2.78 -0.97
C LEU A 20 13.07 1.94 -0.34
N GLY A 21 13.28 0.70 -0.81
CA GLY A 21 14.37 -0.16 -0.38
C GLY A 21 15.75 0.45 -0.64
N ILE A 22 15.94 1.13 -1.77
CA ILE A 22 17.18 1.85 -2.10
C ILE A 22 17.40 3.02 -1.13
N PHE A 23 16.33 3.78 -0.84
CA PHE A 23 16.40 4.93 0.07
C PHE A 23 16.72 4.51 1.51
N LEU A 24 16.11 3.43 1.98
CA LEU A 24 16.26 2.91 3.35
C LEU A 24 17.55 2.09 3.55
N ALA A 25 18.30 1.78 2.49
CA ALA A 25 19.59 1.11 2.60
C ALA A 25 20.70 2.00 3.23
N LYS A 26 20.45 3.31 3.34
CA LYS A 26 21.36 4.26 4.00
C LYS A 26 21.37 4.04 5.52
N SER A 27 22.45 4.47 6.18
CA SER A 27 22.46 4.53 7.64
C SER A 27 21.40 5.52 8.14
N HIS A 28 20.86 5.32 9.34
CA HIS A 28 19.85 6.23 9.91
C HIS A 28 20.35 7.68 9.97
N GLU A 29 21.63 7.90 10.33
CA GLU A 29 22.20 9.25 10.36
C GLU A 29 22.32 9.89 8.96
N ASP A 30 22.64 9.10 7.94
CA ASP A 30 22.75 9.61 6.57
C ASP A 30 21.38 9.85 5.95
N PHE A 31 20.40 9.01 6.28
CA PHE A 31 19.00 9.19 5.88
C PHE A 31 18.44 10.51 6.41
N LEU A 32 18.63 10.80 7.70
CA LEU A 32 18.13 12.02 8.35
C LEU A 32 18.76 13.32 7.83
N LYS A 33 19.91 13.24 7.16
CA LYS A 33 20.60 14.41 6.57
C LYS A 33 20.14 14.71 5.14
N ASP A 34 19.42 13.79 4.51
CA ASP A 34 19.03 13.87 3.11
C ASP A 34 17.51 14.12 2.96
N THR A 35 17.14 15.40 3.00
CA THR A 35 15.74 15.84 2.90
C THR A 35 15.05 15.37 1.61
N VAL A 36 15.82 15.17 0.52
CA VAL A 36 15.26 14.68 -0.74
C VAL A 36 14.84 13.23 -0.56
N VAL A 37 15.71 12.40 0.00
CA VAL A 37 15.43 10.99 0.27
C VAL A 37 14.31 10.80 1.29
N ILE A 38 14.25 11.63 2.34
CA ILE A 38 13.15 11.60 3.30
C ILE A 38 11.81 11.85 2.59
N ARG A 39 11.71 12.94 1.82
CA ARG A 39 10.47 13.30 1.13
C ARG A 39 10.07 12.30 0.05
N ALA A 40 11.05 11.73 -0.66
CA ALA A 40 10.79 10.68 -1.63
C ALA A 40 10.23 9.43 -0.94
N SER A 41 10.87 9.01 0.17
CA SER A 41 10.41 7.87 0.98
C SER A 41 8.99 8.07 1.53
N GLU A 42 8.68 9.25 2.05
CA GLU A 42 7.34 9.62 2.51
C GLU A 42 6.31 9.52 1.38
N ARG A 43 6.67 9.99 0.17
CA ARG A 43 5.77 9.95 -0.99
C ARG A 43 5.54 8.52 -1.48
N ASP A 44 6.58 7.71 -1.56
CA ASP A 44 6.47 6.31 -1.99
C ASP A 44 5.60 5.53 -1.01
N PHE A 45 5.82 5.72 0.29
CA PHE A 45 4.99 5.11 1.33
C PHE A 45 3.52 5.53 1.20
N GLN A 46 3.24 6.82 1.02
CA GLN A 46 1.87 7.31 0.82
C GLN A 46 1.22 6.65 -0.41
N LEU A 47 1.93 6.59 -1.55
CA LEU A 47 1.43 5.99 -2.78
C LEU A 47 1.15 4.50 -2.63
N ILE A 48 2.01 3.76 -1.92
CA ILE A 48 1.81 2.33 -1.65
C ILE A 48 0.48 2.12 -0.90
N VAL A 49 0.24 2.90 0.16
CA VAL A 49 -1.00 2.80 0.95
C VAL A 49 -2.24 3.18 0.13
N GLU A 50 -2.16 4.24 -0.68
CA GLU A 50 -3.24 4.67 -1.57
C GLU A 50 -3.59 3.59 -2.60
N LEU A 51 -2.57 3.05 -3.29
CA LEU A 51 -2.75 2.00 -4.30
C LEU A 51 -3.33 0.72 -3.70
N ALA A 52 -2.87 0.32 -2.51
CA ALA A 52 -3.40 -0.84 -1.81
C ALA A 52 -4.85 -0.62 -1.38
N SER A 53 -5.18 0.56 -0.84
CA SER A 53 -6.56 0.93 -0.46
C SER A 53 -7.52 0.94 -1.67
N ASP A 54 -7.05 1.38 -2.83
CA ASP A 54 -7.82 1.33 -4.08
C ASP A 54 -8.13 -0.11 -4.51
N ILE A 55 -7.13 -0.99 -4.43
CA ILE A 55 -7.30 -2.42 -4.71
C ILE A 55 -8.32 -3.02 -3.74
N ASN A 56 -8.16 -2.75 -2.44
CA ASN A 56 -9.05 -3.26 -1.40
C ASN A 56 -10.50 -2.84 -1.62
N THR A 57 -10.71 -1.54 -1.84
CA THR A 57 -12.02 -0.97 -2.12
C THR A 57 -12.66 -1.62 -3.32
N HIS A 58 -11.89 -1.84 -4.39
CA HIS A 58 -12.43 -2.47 -5.58
C HIS A 58 -12.86 -3.92 -5.34
N ILE A 59 -12.03 -4.73 -4.66
CA ILE A 59 -12.37 -6.13 -4.32
C ILE A 59 -13.63 -6.19 -3.44
N LEU A 60 -13.76 -5.27 -2.47
CA LEU A 60 -14.94 -5.18 -1.61
C LEU A 60 -16.21 -4.87 -2.41
N LEU A 61 -16.14 -3.92 -3.36
CA LEU A 61 -17.25 -3.59 -4.24
C LEU A 61 -17.65 -4.78 -5.14
N GLU A 62 -16.68 -5.55 -5.67
CA GLU A 62 -16.98 -6.76 -6.45
C GLU A 62 -17.68 -7.84 -5.61
N LYS A 63 -17.44 -7.88 -4.30
CA LYS A 63 -18.13 -8.74 -3.33
C LYS A 63 -19.48 -8.17 -2.85
N GLY A 64 -19.94 -7.05 -3.41
CA GLY A 64 -21.21 -6.40 -3.03
C GLY A 64 -21.16 -5.70 -1.67
N LYS A 65 -19.96 -5.41 -1.15
CA LYS A 65 -19.77 -4.66 0.09
C LYS A 65 -19.82 -3.16 -0.17
N LYS A 66 -19.86 -2.37 0.92
CA LYS A 66 -19.81 -0.91 0.85
C LYS A 66 -18.37 -0.44 0.66
N THR A 67 -18.24 0.79 0.16
CA THR A 67 -16.96 1.51 0.16
C THR A 67 -16.48 1.72 1.60
N PRO A 68 -15.21 1.43 1.93
CA PRO A 68 -14.65 1.71 3.24
C PRO A 68 -14.57 3.21 3.54
N ASP A 69 -14.80 3.60 4.80
CA ASP A 69 -14.71 5.00 5.25
C ASP A 69 -13.26 5.50 5.42
N SER A 70 -12.29 4.59 5.46
CA SER A 70 -10.86 4.90 5.55
C SER A 70 -10.00 3.81 4.92
N TYR A 71 -8.74 4.13 4.62
CA TYR A 71 -7.78 3.13 4.15
C TYR A 71 -7.66 1.99 5.17
N LYS A 72 -7.60 2.30 6.48
CA LYS A 72 -7.50 1.28 7.54
C LYS A 72 -8.69 0.33 7.51
N GLN A 73 -9.90 0.88 7.34
CA GLN A 73 -11.11 0.07 7.23
C GLN A 73 -11.06 -0.87 6.01
N SER A 74 -10.48 -0.43 4.89
CA SER A 74 -10.36 -1.27 3.69
C SER A 74 -9.56 -2.55 3.92
N PHE A 75 -8.50 -2.50 4.75
CA PHE A 75 -7.71 -3.67 5.12
C PHE A 75 -8.47 -4.58 6.08
N THR A 76 -9.08 -4.02 7.12
CA THR A 76 -9.87 -4.77 8.10
C THR A 76 -11.02 -5.52 7.41
N ASP A 77 -11.71 -4.88 6.48
CA ASP A 77 -12.81 -5.48 5.72
C ASP A 77 -12.32 -6.63 4.83
N LEU A 78 -11.18 -6.50 4.16
CA LEU A 78 -10.63 -7.60 3.36
C LEU A 78 -10.16 -8.79 4.19
N ILE A 79 -9.65 -8.57 5.40
CA ILE A 79 -9.30 -9.64 6.34
C ILE A 79 -10.56 -10.36 6.80
N ALA A 80 -11.61 -9.61 7.15
CA ALA A 80 -12.90 -10.18 7.53
C ALA A 80 -13.53 -11.01 6.39
N GLU A 81 -13.29 -10.63 5.14
CA GLU A 81 -13.71 -11.35 3.94
C GLU A 81 -12.77 -12.49 3.52
N GLY A 82 -11.72 -12.76 4.30
CA GLY A 82 -10.76 -13.85 4.06
C GLY A 82 -9.87 -13.67 2.82
N VAL A 83 -9.75 -12.44 2.30
CA VAL A 83 -8.92 -12.12 1.13
C VAL A 83 -7.47 -11.87 1.55
N LEU A 84 -7.28 -11.19 2.68
CA LEU A 84 -5.98 -10.97 3.30
C LEU A 84 -5.85 -11.83 4.56
N SER A 85 -4.63 -12.29 4.87
CA SER A 85 -4.40 -13.02 6.11
C SER A 85 -4.46 -12.08 7.32
N ALA A 86 -4.97 -12.58 8.44
CA ALA A 86 -5.02 -11.82 9.70
C ALA A 86 -3.63 -11.45 10.22
N GLU A 87 -2.60 -12.23 9.87
CA GLU A 87 -1.19 -11.95 10.18
C GLU A 87 -0.73 -10.58 9.66
N LEU A 88 -1.35 -10.08 8.59
CA LEU A 88 -1.05 -8.76 8.04
C LEU A 88 -1.67 -7.61 8.86
N ALA A 89 -2.68 -7.87 9.69
CA ALA A 89 -3.30 -6.89 10.58
C ALA A 89 -2.57 -6.72 11.91
N ASP A 90 -1.79 -7.71 12.31
CA ASP A 90 -1.14 -7.78 13.62
C ASP A 90 0.32 -7.25 13.59
N GLN A 91 0.77 -6.67 12.46
CA GLN A 91 2.08 -6.00 12.31
C GLN A 91 1.95 -4.48 12.33
#